data_AF-A0A4V2Q8C2-F1
#
_entry.id   AF-A0A4V2Q8C2-F1
#
_cell.length_a   1.000
_cell.length_b   1.000
_cell.length_c   1.000
_cell.angle_alpha   90.00
_cell.angle_beta   90.00
_cell.angle_gamma   90.00
#
_symmetry.space_group_name_H-M   'P 1'
#
loop_
_entity.id
_entity.type
_entity.pdbx_description
1 polymer ?
#
loop_
_entity_poly.entity_id
_entity_poly.type
_entity_poly.pdbx_seq_one_letter_code
_entity_poly.pdbx_strand_id
1 'polypeptide(L)'
;MSATKSKVTVEIYGEPYNIKGEGEPERIRRVALLVNEQMKQIALANPSLTPAKIAVLTALNLADEFLRLEEDYRQMIHMLQEEKP
;
A
#
# COMPACT_ATOMS: atom_id res chain seq x y z
N MET A 1 4.14 26.07 3.50
CA MET A 1 5.48 25.46 3.36
C MET A 1 5.44 24.57 2.13
N SER A 2 6.37 24.79 1.18
CA SER A 2 6.31 24.21 -0.17
C SER A 2 6.44 22.69 -0.11
N ALA A 3 5.55 21.97 -0.81
CA ALA A 3 5.63 20.52 -0.94
C ALA A 3 6.92 20.15 -1.69
N THR A 4 7.96 19.75 -0.96
CA THR A 4 9.22 19.30 -1.54
C THR A 4 8.95 18.01 -2.31
N LYS A 5 8.80 18.12 -3.64
CA LYS A 5 8.69 16.96 -4.53
C LYS A 5 9.95 16.13 -4.39
N SER A 6 9.84 14.99 -3.74
CA SER A 6 10.96 14.06 -3.57
C SER A 6 10.90 13.02 -4.67
N LYS A 7 12.05 12.78 -5.32
CA LYS A 7 12.23 11.67 -6.26
C LYS A 7 12.94 10.56 -5.51
N VAL A 8 12.32 9.40 -5.42
CA VAL A 8 12.86 8.23 -4.73
C VAL A 8 12.91 7.07 -5.71
N THR A 9 14.08 6.46 -5.82
CA THR A 9 14.25 5.19 -6.53
C THR A 9 14.01 4.06 -5.55
N VAL A 10 13.13 3.15 -5.90
CA VAL A 10 12.79 1.95 -5.12
C VAL A 10 12.83 0.73 -6.04
N GLU A 11 12.96 -0.46 -5.48
CA GLU A 11 12.88 -1.72 -6.21
C GLU A 11 11.63 -2.46 -5.76
N ILE A 12 10.79 -2.88 -6.72
CA ILE A 12 9.56 -3.62 -6.45
C ILE A 12 9.58 -4.85 -7.35
N TYR A 13 9.60 -6.03 -6.75
CA TYR A 13 9.58 -7.31 -7.42
C TYR A 13 10.70 -7.47 -8.46
N GLY A 14 11.92 -7.04 -8.10
CA GLY A 14 13.10 -7.10 -8.96
C GLY A 14 13.20 -5.98 -10.01
N GLU A 15 12.19 -5.12 -10.11
CA GLU A 15 12.15 -4.04 -11.09
C GLU A 15 12.37 -2.67 -10.41
N PRO A 16 13.28 -1.82 -10.90
CA PRO A 16 13.53 -0.50 -10.35
C PRO A 16 12.47 0.52 -10.82
N TYR A 17 11.88 1.23 -9.86
CA TYR A 17 10.90 2.30 -10.10
C TYR A 17 11.40 3.64 -9.59
N ASN A 18 11.23 4.68 -10.41
CA ASN A 18 11.50 6.07 -10.05
C ASN A 18 10.20 6.78 -9.67
N ILE A 19 9.88 6.79 -8.36
CA ILE A 19 8.64 7.37 -7.85
C ILE A 19 8.86 8.85 -7.52
N LYS A 20 8.00 9.70 -8.07
CA LYS A 20 7.86 11.10 -7.64
C LYS A 20 6.67 11.17 -6.68
N GLY A 21 6.92 11.54 -5.44
CA GLY A 21 5.87 11.65 -4.42
C GLY A 21 5.86 13.01 -3.74
N GLU A 22 4.68 13.42 -3.32
CA GLU A 22 4.50 14.53 -2.38
C GLU A 22 4.52 13.94 -0.97
N GLY A 23 5.68 14.02 -0.31
CA GLY A 23 5.85 13.44 1.03
C GLY A 23 7.30 13.10 1.37
N GLU A 24 7.46 12.56 2.57
CA GLU A 24 8.74 12.10 3.11
C GLU A 24 9.26 10.90 2.29
N PRO A 25 10.53 10.92 1.83
CA PRO A 25 11.14 9.80 1.10
C PRO A 25 11.00 8.45 1.81
N GLU A 26 11.09 8.45 3.14
CA GLU A 26 10.96 7.25 3.96
C GLU A 26 9.56 6.63 3.89
N ARG A 27 8.51 7.45 3.78
CA ARG A 27 7.14 6.93 3.58
C ARG A 27 7.03 6.20 2.24
N ILE A 28 7.60 6.76 1.17
CA ILE A 28 7.59 6.13 -0.17
C ILE A 28 8.33 4.79 -0.13
N ARG A 29 9.50 4.74 0.54
CA ARG A 29 10.26 3.50 0.72
C ARG A 29 9.47 2.44 1.48
N ARG A 30 8.79 2.82 2.57
CA ARG A 30 7.94 1.90 3.35
C ARG A 30 6.80 1.32 2.49
N VAL A 31 6.13 2.16 1.70
CA VAL A 31 5.07 1.70 0.79
C VAL A 31 5.63 0.75 -0.27
N ALA A 32 6.76 1.06 -0.88
CA ALA A 32 7.40 0.18 -1.86
C ALA A 32 7.79 -1.18 -1.26
N LEU A 33 8.34 -1.19 -0.04
CA LEU A 33 8.67 -2.42 0.68
C LEU A 33 7.42 -3.26 0.95
N LEU A 34 6.33 -2.65 1.40
CA LEU A 34 5.06 -3.34 1.64
C LEU A 34 4.54 -4.02 0.37
N VAL A 35 4.50 -3.29 -0.75
CA VAL A 35 4.06 -3.83 -2.04
C VAL A 35 4.96 -4.98 -2.49
N ASN A 36 6.29 -4.82 -2.36
CA ASN A 36 7.26 -5.84 -2.73
C ASN A 36 7.06 -7.15 -1.96
N GLU A 37 6.89 -7.08 -0.64
CA GLU A 37 6.65 -8.28 0.18
C GLU A 37 5.30 -8.93 -0.16
N GLN A 38 4.24 -8.15 -0.37
CA GLN A 38 2.94 -8.70 -0.77
C GLN A 38 3.00 -9.39 -2.15
N MET A 39 3.72 -8.80 -3.12
CA MET A 39 3.94 -9.43 -4.43
C MET A 39 4.71 -10.74 -4.31
N LYS A 40 5.76 -10.81 -3.48
CA LYS A 40 6.50 -12.06 -3.23
C LYS A 40 5.62 -13.14 -2.62
N GLN A 41 4.78 -12.80 -1.63
CA GLN A 41 3.87 -13.76 -1.01
C GLN A 41 2.86 -14.33 -2.02
N ILE A 42 2.25 -13.46 -2.83
CA ILE A 42 1.30 -13.89 -3.88
C ILE A 42 2.00 -14.75 -4.93
N ALA A 43 3.24 -14.40 -5.32
CA ALA A 43 4.05 -15.17 -6.25
C ALA A 43 4.38 -16.58 -5.73
N LEU A 44 4.73 -16.70 -4.45
CA LEU A 44 4.99 -18.00 -3.80
C LEU A 44 3.74 -18.90 -3.81
N ALA A 45 2.58 -18.32 -3.56
CA ALA A 45 1.31 -19.04 -3.59
C ALA A 45 0.83 -19.38 -5.02
N ASN A 46 1.25 -18.60 -6.03
CA ASN A 46 0.75 -18.69 -7.40
C ASN A 46 1.88 -18.64 -8.45
N PRO A 47 2.73 -19.67 -8.53
CA PRO A 47 3.95 -19.64 -9.34
C PRO A 47 3.71 -19.56 -10.86
N SER A 48 2.49 -19.84 -11.34
CA SER A 48 2.13 -19.78 -12.76
C SER A 48 1.64 -18.41 -13.23
N LEU A 49 1.47 -17.45 -12.32
CA LEU A 49 0.99 -16.12 -12.66
C LEU A 49 2.11 -15.22 -13.18
N THR A 50 1.74 -14.36 -14.13
CA THR A 50 2.67 -13.34 -14.63
C THR A 50 2.88 -12.23 -13.59
N PRO A 51 4.04 -11.55 -13.59
CA PRO A 51 4.30 -10.43 -12.68
C PRO A 51 3.21 -9.34 -12.70
N ALA A 52 2.63 -9.07 -13.88
CA ALA A 52 1.52 -8.13 -14.02
C ALA A 52 0.25 -8.60 -13.29
N LYS A 53 -0.11 -9.89 -13.39
CA LYS A 53 -1.26 -10.44 -12.66
C LYS A 53 -1.02 -10.44 -11.16
N ILE A 54 0.21 -10.75 -10.73
CA ILE A 54 0.63 -10.67 -9.33
C ILE A 54 0.46 -9.23 -8.82
N ALA A 55 0.94 -8.23 -9.57
CA ALA A 55 0.81 -6.81 -9.20
C ALA A 55 -0.67 -6.37 -9.07
N VAL A 56 -1.54 -6.81 -9.98
CA VAL A 56 -2.98 -6.51 -9.91
C VAL A 56 -3.62 -7.18 -8.69
N LEU A 57 -3.29 -8.44 -8.39
CA LEU A 57 -3.76 -9.11 -7.18
C LEU A 57 -3.26 -8.44 -5.90
N THR A 58 -2.00 -7.99 -5.88
CA THR A 58 -1.47 -7.19 -4.77
C THR A 58 -2.26 -5.91 -4.59
N ALA A 59 -2.55 -5.18 -5.68
CA ALA A 59 -3.34 -3.96 -5.62
C ALA A 59 -4.78 -4.22 -5.12
N LEU A 60 -5.42 -5.31 -5.56
CA LEU A 60 -6.75 -5.70 -5.09
C LEU A 60 -6.76 -6.01 -3.59
N ASN A 61 -5.80 -6.80 -3.11
CA ASN A 61 -5.70 -7.13 -1.69
C ASN A 61 -5.47 -5.88 -0.82
N LEU A 62 -4.57 -4.99 -1.23
CA LEU A 62 -4.29 -3.75 -0.49
C LEU A 62 -5.50 -2.80 -0.50
N ALA A 63 -6.24 -2.73 -1.61
CA ALA A 63 -7.46 -1.92 -1.69
C ALA A 63 -8.56 -2.48 -0.76
N ASP A 64 -8.73 -3.79 -0.71
CA ASP A 64 -9.67 -4.47 0.18
C ASP A 64 -9.31 -4.27 1.66
N GLU A 65 -8.02 -4.38 2.03
CA GLU A 65 -7.53 -4.03 3.36
C GLU A 65 -7.80 -2.57 3.74
N PHE A 66 -7.58 -1.64 2.80
CA PHE A 66 -7.87 -0.23 3.01
C PHE A 66 -9.37 0.01 3.27
N LEU A 67 -10.25 -0.61 2.48
CA LEU A 67 -11.70 -0.48 2.66
C LEU A 67 -12.16 -1.03 4.01
N ARG A 68 -11.66 -2.21 4.42
CA ARG A 68 -11.92 -2.77 5.75
C ARG A 68 -11.48 -1.82 6.86
N LEU A 69 -10.26 -1.27 6.77
CA LEU A 69 -9.75 -0.33 7.76
C LEU A 69 -10.62 0.95 7.83
N GLU A 70 -11.13 1.41 6.69
CA GLU A 70 -12.02 2.57 6.63
C GLU A 70 -13.39 2.28 7.28
N GLU A 71 -13.93 1.08 7.08
CA GLU A 71 -15.14 0.60 7.75
C GLU A 71 -14.94 0.48 9.27
N ASP A 72 -13.88 -0.17 9.72
CA ASP A 72 -13.54 -0.31 11.14
C ASP A 72 -13.36 1.05 11.81
N TYR A 73 -12.69 1.98 11.11
CA TYR A 73 -12.53 3.36 11.59
C TYR A 73 -13.88 4.07 11.74
N ARG A 74 -14.77 3.94 10.76
CA ARG A 74 -16.12 4.51 10.83
C ARG A 74 -16.93 3.94 11.99
N GLN A 75 -16.87 2.63 12.21
CA GLN A 75 -17.55 1.97 13.32
C GLN A 75 -17.03 2.45 14.68
N MET A 76 -15.71 2.56 14.82
CA MET A 76 -15.09 3.08 16.05
C MET A 76 -15.52 4.52 16.34
N ILE A 77 -15.55 5.38 15.33
CA ILE A 77 -16.01 6.77 15.49
C ILE A 77 -17.49 6.83 15.90
N HIS A 78 -18.34 5.96 15.35
CA HIS A 78 -19.75 5.86 15.73
C HIS A 78 -19.91 5.50 17.20
N MET A 79 -19.19 4.47 17.69
CA MET A 79 -19.24 4.07 19.10
C MET A 79 -18.82 5.19 20.04
N LEU A 80 -17.75 5.93 19.70
CA LEU A 80 -17.29 7.08 20.47
C LEU A 80 -18.28 8.26 20.49
N GLN A 81 -19.12 8.39 19.46
CA GLN A 81 -20.17 9.42 19.39
C GLN A 81 -21.40 9.03 20.20
N GLU A 82 -21.74 7.74 20.26
CA GLU A 82 -22.84 7.22 21.07
C GLU A 82 -22.54 7.21 22.58
N GLU A 83 -21.25 7.17 22.97
CA GLU A 83 -20.81 7.26 24.38
C GLU A 83 -20.76 8.70 24.95
N LYS A 84 -21.09 9.74 24.17
CA LYS A 84 -21.26 11.09 24.74
C LYS A 84 -22.66 11.24 25.33
N PRO A 85 -22.80 11.37 26.67
CA PRO A 85 -24.10 11.63 27.32
C PRO A 85 -24.64 13.03 27.01
#